data_AF-A0A4R5FSI9-F1
#
_entry.id   AF-A0A4R5FSI9-F1
#
_cell.length_a   1.000
_cell.length_b   1.000
_cell.length_c   1.000
_cell.angle_alpha   90.00
_cell.angle_beta   90.00
_cell.angle_gamma   90.00
#
_symmetry.space_group_name_H-M   'P 1'
#
loop_
_entity.id
_entity.type
_entity.pdbx_description
1 polymer ?
#
loop_
_entity_poly.entity_id
_entity_poly.type
_entity_poly.pdbx_seq_one_letter_code
_entity_poly.pdbx_strand_id
1 'polypeptide(L)'
;MAGCSPEYAFLFCPCWLCTCGCGEELSRASPSGRGSDRGAANDAECGTKPARSRRSPRPLPVRRRSPPAKPRCHNHSSLLRGSNMNESVRKAADILSTLADVGRDASAREIGVLLDLPKSTVQRLLQALEQSGLVRQDAASRRYGLGPKTLTLGMSYLDRIDVRSQALPHMMRLRDDLDETIALAVRVGHSRVYVEQVESRSGLKAKAEVGRPYPLWAGAAGRVLLASLPREELIRFTLDVGDAAFTHVTPPTLNGLLAQIEETRRRGYAWAFEEAMRGVHTVAAPIPISMSEVAALSVSGPSTWFDESRMKDATGPLMDAARAISSSMGYTNPLPSAGKRE
;
A
#
# COMPACT_ATOMS: atom_id res chain seq x y z
N MET A 1 -22.90 17.02 59.64
CA MET A 1 -21.62 17.39 60.27
C MET A 1 -20.55 16.89 59.31
N ALA A 2 -19.83 17.74 58.56
CA ALA A 2 -18.71 18.59 59.04
C ALA A 2 -17.58 17.71 59.61
N GLY A 3 -16.32 17.77 59.19
CA GLY A 3 -15.54 18.77 58.42
C GLY A 3 -14.11 18.78 59.02
N CYS A 4 -13.01 19.14 58.37
CA CYS A 4 -12.76 19.71 57.03
C CYS A 4 -11.40 19.23 56.45
N SER A 5 -11.15 19.49 55.17
CA SER A 5 -9.81 19.57 54.54
C SER A 5 -9.27 21.03 54.63
N PRO A 6 -8.12 21.48 54.02
CA PRO A 6 -7.60 21.32 52.64
C PRO A 6 -6.16 20.72 52.65
N GLU A 7 -5.23 20.78 51.67
CA GLU A 7 -5.05 21.33 50.30
C GLU A 7 -4.61 20.18 49.32
N TYR A 8 -4.29 20.27 48.01
CA TYR A 8 -3.80 21.29 47.05
C TYR A 8 -2.28 21.65 47.15
N ALA A 9 -1.57 22.12 46.10
CA ALA A 9 -1.59 21.76 44.66
C ALA A 9 -0.32 22.30 43.92
N PHE A 10 0.11 21.65 42.82
CA PHE A 10 0.90 22.14 41.65
C PHE A 10 1.30 20.89 40.83
N LEU A 11 0.79 20.53 39.64
CA LEU A 11 0.10 21.23 38.55
C LEU A 11 1.02 22.06 37.63
N PHE A 12 1.35 21.48 36.46
CA PHE A 12 1.79 22.22 35.27
C PHE A 12 1.08 21.65 34.02
N CYS A 13 0.49 22.54 33.23
CA CYS A 13 -0.28 22.23 32.03
C CYS A 13 -0.07 23.34 30.99
N PRO A 14 0.23 23.02 29.72
CA PRO A 14 0.28 24.00 28.65
C PRO A 14 -0.99 23.92 27.78
N CYS A 15 -2.06 24.58 28.22
CA CYS A 15 -3.15 24.99 27.32
C CYS A 15 -3.13 26.53 27.24
N TRP A 16 -2.77 27.08 26.09
CA TRP A 16 -2.74 28.53 25.86
C TRP A 16 -4.03 28.97 25.18
N LEU A 17 -4.86 29.73 25.91
CA LEU A 17 -5.94 30.51 25.33
C LEU A 17 -5.32 31.69 24.53
N CYS A 18 -5.89 32.17 23.42
CA CYS A 18 -7.23 32.77 23.31
C CYS A 18 -7.44 33.98 24.25
N THR A 19 -6.63 35.02 24.06
CA THR A 19 -6.91 36.37 24.58
C THR A 19 -7.74 37.16 23.57
N CYS A 20 -8.95 37.56 23.95
CA CYS A 20 -9.72 38.54 23.19
C CYS A 20 -9.13 39.95 23.39
N GLY A 21 -8.88 40.67 22.30
CA GLY A 21 -8.67 42.11 22.33
C GLY A 21 -9.93 42.81 21.82
N CYS A 22 -10.57 43.63 22.66
CA CYS A 22 -11.66 44.49 22.20
C CYS A 22 -11.10 45.62 21.32
N GLY A 23 -11.76 45.86 20.19
CA GLY A 23 -11.54 47.02 19.34
C GLY A 23 -12.89 47.52 18.83
N GLU A 24 -13.39 48.60 19.42
CA GLU A 24 -14.57 49.31 18.94
C GLU A 24 -14.18 50.17 17.73
N GLU A 25 -14.95 50.15 16.63
CA GLU A 25 -15.48 51.39 16.01
C GLU A 25 -16.45 51.13 14.83
N LEU A 26 -17.74 51.36 15.11
CA LEU A 26 -18.68 52.17 14.33
C LEU A 26 -18.57 52.25 12.77
N SER A 27 -19.49 51.49 12.15
CA SER A 27 -20.51 51.99 11.21
C SER A 27 -20.20 52.19 9.70
N ARG A 28 -21.30 52.35 8.94
CA ARG A 28 -21.42 52.73 7.51
C ARG A 28 -20.93 51.63 6.54
N ALA A 29 -21.79 50.92 5.81
CA ALA A 29 -23.03 51.30 5.11
C ALA A 29 -22.81 52.34 3.99
N SER A 30 -22.58 51.83 2.79
CA SER A 30 -22.71 52.44 1.46
C SER A 30 -22.91 51.28 0.48
N PRO A 31 -23.86 51.37 -0.46
CA PRO A 31 -23.76 52.31 -1.57
C PRO A 31 -24.96 53.25 -1.71
N SER A 32 -24.72 54.49 -2.11
CA SER A 32 -25.78 55.38 -2.63
C SER A 32 -25.22 56.41 -3.62
N GLY A 33 -26.00 56.66 -4.68
CA GLY A 33 -25.68 57.64 -5.73
C GLY A 33 -25.07 57.04 -7.01
N ARG A 34 -25.43 57.52 -8.21
CA ARG A 34 -26.53 58.44 -8.54
C ARG A 34 -26.83 58.39 -10.05
N GLY A 35 -28.05 58.76 -10.46
CA GLY A 35 -28.53 58.70 -11.85
C GLY A 35 -29.34 57.42 -12.12
N SER A 36 -30.56 57.47 -12.67
CA SER A 36 -31.04 58.02 -13.96
C SER A 36 -30.63 57.12 -15.15
N ASP A 37 -31.49 56.75 -16.08
CA ASP A 37 -32.83 57.30 -16.38
C ASP A 37 -33.69 56.32 -17.20
N ARG A 38 -35.02 56.35 -17.04
CA ARG A 38 -36.07 55.67 -17.87
C ARG A 38 -36.02 54.12 -17.92
N GLY A 39 -37.14 53.40 -17.92
CA GLY A 39 -38.56 53.77 -17.78
C GLY A 39 -39.48 52.67 -18.34
N ALA A 40 -40.77 52.66 -17.96
CA ALA A 40 -41.86 51.80 -18.45
C ALA A 40 -41.64 50.26 -18.33
N ALA A 41 -42.45 49.51 -17.57
CA ALA A 41 -43.88 49.23 -17.76
C ALA A 41 -44.18 48.32 -18.99
N ASN A 42 -45.06 47.32 -18.91
CA ASN A 42 -45.82 46.78 -17.77
C ASN A 42 -46.23 45.31 -18.06
N ASP A 43 -46.62 44.60 -16.99
CA ASP A 43 -47.67 43.57 -16.86
C ASP A 43 -47.83 42.41 -17.86
N ALA A 44 -48.43 41.33 -17.36
CA ALA A 44 -48.81 40.15 -18.12
C ALA A 44 -50.33 40.01 -18.21
N GLU A 45 -50.85 39.75 -19.41
CA GLU A 45 -52.10 39.00 -19.66
C GLU A 45 -51.86 38.14 -20.92
N CYS A 46 -52.12 36.82 -20.96
CA CYS A 46 -53.37 36.10 -20.75
C CYS A 46 -54.39 36.31 -21.89
N GLY A 47 -54.53 35.33 -22.81
CA GLY A 47 -55.64 35.32 -23.77
C GLY A 47 -55.45 34.53 -25.07
N THR A 48 -56.53 33.86 -25.47
CA THR A 48 -57.01 33.59 -26.84
C THR A 48 -56.07 33.06 -27.96
N LYS A 49 -56.37 31.83 -28.40
CA LYS A 49 -56.29 31.39 -29.82
C LYS A 49 -57.66 31.68 -30.50
N PRO A 50 -57.91 31.43 -31.82
CA PRO A 50 -57.03 30.95 -32.90
C PRO A 50 -57.12 31.73 -34.25
N ALA A 51 -56.26 31.42 -35.24
CA ALA A 51 -56.60 31.51 -36.68
C ALA A 51 -55.64 30.66 -37.57
N ARG A 52 -56.02 30.42 -38.83
CA ARG A 52 -55.43 29.43 -39.76
C ARG A 52 -54.35 29.98 -40.72
N SER A 53 -53.58 29.03 -41.29
CA SER A 53 -52.74 29.13 -42.50
C SER A 53 -51.38 29.84 -42.32
N ARG A 54 -50.34 29.54 -43.11
CA ARG A 54 -50.25 28.76 -44.37
C ARG A 54 -49.29 27.56 -44.26
N ARG A 55 -49.36 26.62 -45.22
CA ARG A 55 -48.41 25.50 -45.33
C ARG A 55 -47.05 25.97 -45.89
N SER A 56 -45.96 25.44 -45.33
CA SER A 56 -44.61 25.44 -45.93
C SER A 56 -44.09 23.99 -46.05
N PRO A 57 -43.04 23.71 -46.85
CA PRO A 57 -42.71 22.33 -47.26
C PRO A 57 -42.15 21.45 -46.13
N ARG A 58 -42.34 20.12 -46.25
CA ARG A 58 -41.70 19.12 -45.38
C ARG A 58 -40.17 19.12 -45.57
N PRO A 59 -39.36 19.33 -44.52
CA PRO A 59 -37.93 18.99 -44.56
C PRO A 59 -37.75 17.47 -44.57
N LEU A 60 -36.71 16.98 -45.25
CA LEU A 60 -36.29 15.58 -45.17
C LEU A 60 -35.67 15.28 -43.80
N PRO A 61 -35.81 14.04 -43.26
CA PRO A 61 -35.32 13.72 -41.93
C PRO A 61 -33.79 13.68 -41.88
N VAL A 62 -33.20 14.75 -41.33
CA VAL A 62 -31.77 14.81 -41.02
C VAL A 62 -31.45 13.73 -39.97
N ARG A 63 -30.80 12.64 -40.40
CA ARG A 63 -30.23 11.63 -39.49
C ARG A 63 -29.21 12.30 -38.58
N ARG A 64 -29.60 12.65 -37.35
CA ARG A 64 -28.66 12.98 -36.28
C ARG A 64 -27.74 11.78 -36.08
N ARG A 65 -26.45 11.93 -36.37
CA ARG A 65 -25.44 10.93 -36.01
C ARG A 65 -25.39 10.85 -34.49
N SER A 66 -25.56 9.65 -33.93
CA SER A 66 -25.27 9.40 -32.52
C SER A 66 -23.81 9.77 -32.23
N PRO A 67 -23.48 10.32 -31.05
CA PRO A 67 -22.08 10.51 -30.66
C PRO A 67 -21.37 9.14 -30.63
N PRO A 68 -20.07 9.07 -30.95
CA PRO A 68 -19.32 7.82 -30.90
C PRO A 68 -19.34 7.25 -29.48
N ALA A 69 -19.53 5.94 -29.37
CA ALA A 69 -19.48 5.26 -28.09
C ALA A 69 -18.10 5.45 -27.45
N LYS A 70 -18.07 5.68 -26.13
CA LYS A 70 -16.81 5.73 -25.36
C LYS A 70 -15.99 4.46 -25.63
N PRO A 71 -14.66 4.55 -25.85
CA PRO A 71 -13.85 3.35 -26.01
C PRO A 71 -13.96 2.49 -24.75
N ARG A 72 -14.47 1.26 -24.90
CA ARG A 72 -14.39 0.26 -23.83
C ARG A 72 -12.93 -0.12 -23.65
N CYS A 73 -12.36 0.14 -22.48
CA CYS A 73 -11.05 -0.38 -22.11
C CYS A 73 -11.02 -1.90 -22.37
N HIS A 74 -10.21 -2.34 -23.33
CA HIS A 74 -10.01 -3.76 -23.58
C HIS A 74 -9.00 -4.27 -22.55
N ASN A 75 -9.39 -5.28 -21.76
CA ASN A 75 -8.46 -5.95 -20.86
C ASN A 75 -7.27 -6.51 -21.66
N HIS A 76 -6.07 -6.45 -21.09
CA HIS A 76 -4.83 -6.98 -21.66
C HIS A 76 -4.78 -8.54 -21.61
N SER A 77 -5.79 -9.20 -22.16
CA SER A 77 -5.90 -10.68 -22.24
C SER A 77 -5.72 -11.23 -23.66
N SER A 78 -5.31 -10.39 -24.61
CA SER A 78 -5.29 -10.70 -26.05
C SER A 78 -4.10 -11.54 -26.53
N LEU A 79 -3.05 -11.73 -25.71
CA LEU A 79 -1.75 -12.30 -26.11
C LEU A 79 -1.51 -13.79 -25.76
N LEU A 80 -2.43 -14.48 -25.07
CA LEU A 80 -2.31 -15.92 -24.77
C LEU A 80 -3.38 -16.76 -25.48
N ARG A 81 -3.46 -16.62 -26.81
CA ARG A 81 -4.42 -17.33 -27.66
C ARG A 81 -3.79 -18.58 -28.28
N GLY A 82 -3.35 -19.53 -27.45
CA GLY A 82 -2.53 -20.66 -27.92
C GLY A 82 -2.18 -21.76 -26.91
N SER A 83 -3.07 -22.14 -26.00
CA SER A 83 -2.90 -23.37 -25.21
C SER A 83 -4.23 -24.04 -24.86
N ASN A 84 -4.24 -25.37 -24.77
CA ASN A 84 -5.41 -26.16 -24.40
C ASN A 84 -5.59 -26.19 -22.86
N MET A 85 -5.65 -24.99 -22.27
CA MET A 85 -5.63 -24.80 -20.82
C MET A 85 -6.96 -25.24 -20.20
N ASN A 86 -6.89 -26.08 -19.15
CA ASN A 86 -8.09 -26.67 -18.56
C ASN A 86 -8.91 -25.62 -17.80
N GLU A 87 -9.92 -25.09 -18.48
CA GLU A 87 -10.81 -24.02 -18.04
C GLU A 87 -11.57 -24.34 -16.74
N SER A 88 -11.76 -25.63 -16.38
CA SER A 88 -12.31 -26.00 -15.07
C SER A 88 -11.28 -25.87 -13.95
N VAL A 89 -10.00 -26.17 -14.21
CA VAL A 89 -8.91 -26.00 -13.21
C VAL A 89 -8.64 -24.52 -12.98
N ARG A 90 -8.59 -23.71 -14.05
CA ARG A 90 -8.44 -22.24 -13.94
C ARG A 90 -9.54 -21.64 -13.07
N LYS A 91 -10.81 -21.92 -13.36
CA LYS A 91 -11.95 -21.42 -12.58
C LYS A 91 -11.99 -21.95 -11.15
N ALA A 92 -11.44 -23.13 -10.87
CA ALA A 92 -11.30 -23.62 -9.51
C ALA A 92 -10.24 -22.84 -8.72
N ALA A 93 -9.11 -22.48 -9.35
CA ALA A 93 -8.12 -21.59 -8.75
C ALA A 93 -8.66 -20.16 -8.55
N ASP A 94 -9.34 -19.60 -9.56
CA ASP A 94 -9.98 -18.28 -9.48
C ASP A 94 -10.96 -18.18 -8.28
N ILE A 95 -11.69 -19.26 -7.98
CA ILE A 95 -12.58 -19.38 -6.80
C ILE A 95 -11.79 -19.40 -5.49
N LEU A 96 -10.67 -20.13 -5.41
CA LEU A 96 -9.84 -20.19 -4.20
C LEU A 96 -9.19 -18.84 -3.90
N SER A 97 -8.65 -18.15 -4.91
CA SER A 97 -8.13 -16.78 -4.76
C SER A 97 -9.23 -15.82 -4.28
N THR A 98 -10.42 -15.85 -4.90
CA THR A 98 -11.55 -15.01 -4.48
C THR A 98 -11.94 -15.25 -3.01
N LEU A 99 -11.88 -16.49 -2.52
CA LEU A 99 -12.16 -16.81 -1.12
C LEU A 99 -11.06 -16.33 -0.16
N ALA A 100 -9.81 -16.28 -0.60
CA ALA A 100 -8.71 -15.69 0.16
C ALA A 100 -8.83 -14.16 0.21
N ASP A 101 -8.98 -13.50 -0.95
CA ASP A 101 -9.03 -12.04 -1.10
C ASP A 101 -10.21 -11.40 -0.35
N VAL A 102 -11.35 -12.10 -0.25
CA VAL A 102 -12.55 -11.64 0.46
C VAL A 102 -12.41 -11.79 1.99
N GLY A 103 -11.50 -12.64 2.49
CA GLY A 103 -11.20 -12.79 3.91
C GLY A 103 -12.33 -13.34 4.80
N ARG A 104 -13.43 -13.83 4.21
CA ARG A 104 -14.61 -14.37 4.92
C ARG A 104 -15.42 -15.31 4.02
N ASP A 105 -16.25 -16.16 4.64
CA ASP A 105 -17.11 -17.10 3.93
C ASP A 105 -18.08 -16.39 2.95
N ALA A 106 -18.11 -16.85 1.70
CA ALA A 106 -18.87 -16.27 0.59
C ALA A 106 -19.96 -17.23 0.08
N SER A 107 -21.07 -16.71 -0.41
CA SER A 107 -22.11 -17.55 -1.04
C SER A 107 -21.77 -17.87 -2.49
N ALA A 108 -22.23 -19.02 -3.02
CA ALA A 108 -22.06 -19.36 -4.44
C ALA A 108 -22.68 -18.34 -5.41
N ARG A 109 -23.58 -17.44 -4.95
CA ARG A 109 -24.07 -16.30 -5.73
C ARG A 109 -23.08 -15.15 -5.74
N GLU A 110 -22.47 -14.82 -4.60
CA GLU A 110 -21.44 -13.76 -4.50
C GLU A 110 -20.22 -14.13 -5.36
N ILE A 111 -19.73 -15.37 -5.22
CA ILE A 111 -18.58 -15.89 -6.00
C ILE A 111 -18.87 -15.84 -7.51
N GLY A 112 -20.08 -16.23 -7.94
CA GLY A 112 -20.48 -16.17 -9.36
C GLY A 112 -20.59 -14.76 -9.92
N VAL A 113 -20.96 -13.77 -9.10
CA VAL A 113 -20.97 -12.35 -9.50
C VAL A 113 -19.55 -11.76 -9.57
N LEU A 114 -18.66 -12.14 -8.66
CA LEU A 114 -17.27 -11.67 -8.65
C LEU A 114 -16.44 -12.20 -9.84
N LEU A 115 -16.74 -13.42 -10.31
CA LEU A 115 -15.98 -14.09 -11.37
C LEU A 115 -16.68 -14.14 -12.75
N ASP A 116 -17.85 -13.51 -12.89
CA ASP A 116 -18.73 -13.61 -14.08
C ASP A 116 -19.00 -15.06 -14.52
N LEU A 117 -19.35 -15.92 -13.54
CA LEU A 117 -19.57 -17.35 -13.74
C LEU A 117 -21.02 -17.77 -13.48
N PRO A 118 -21.63 -18.61 -14.36
CA PRO A 118 -22.94 -19.19 -14.11
C PRO A 118 -22.99 -19.97 -12.79
N LYS A 119 -24.06 -19.77 -12.01
CA LYS A 119 -24.26 -20.39 -10.69
C LYS A 119 -24.05 -21.91 -10.70
N SER A 120 -24.51 -22.61 -11.74
CA SER A 120 -24.33 -24.05 -11.90
C SER A 120 -22.86 -24.47 -12.07
N THR A 121 -22.06 -23.67 -12.77
CA THR A 121 -20.60 -23.87 -12.89
C THR A 121 -19.93 -23.66 -11.54
N VAL A 122 -20.27 -22.58 -10.83
CA VAL A 122 -19.70 -22.27 -9.50
C VAL A 122 -20.04 -23.37 -8.49
N GLN A 123 -21.29 -23.83 -8.44
CA GLN A 123 -21.70 -24.91 -7.53
C GLN A 123 -20.96 -26.24 -7.83
N ARG A 124 -20.78 -26.61 -9.10
CA ARG A 124 -20.03 -27.82 -9.49
C ARG A 124 -18.55 -27.74 -9.08
N LEU A 125 -17.93 -26.56 -9.25
CA LEU A 125 -16.53 -26.35 -8.88
C LEU A 125 -16.35 -26.33 -7.35
N LEU A 126 -17.23 -25.64 -6.61
CA LEU A 126 -17.23 -25.65 -5.15
C LEU A 126 -17.40 -27.05 -4.57
N GLN A 127 -18.30 -27.87 -5.14
CA GLN A 127 -18.50 -29.26 -4.70
C GLN A 127 -17.25 -30.12 -4.91
N ALA A 128 -16.53 -29.94 -6.02
CA ALA A 128 -15.26 -30.64 -6.27
C ALA A 128 -14.13 -30.14 -5.35
N LEU A 129 -14.05 -28.84 -5.09
CA LEU A 129 -13.09 -28.24 -4.15
C LEU A 129 -13.36 -28.69 -2.71
N GLU A 130 -14.63 -28.81 -2.32
CA GLU A 130 -15.07 -29.33 -1.02
C GLU A 130 -14.73 -30.81 -0.84
N GLN A 131 -15.07 -31.66 -1.82
CA GLN A 131 -14.65 -33.07 -1.85
C GLN A 131 -13.12 -33.23 -1.79
N SER A 132 -12.38 -32.28 -2.35
CA SER A 132 -10.91 -32.29 -2.30
C SER A 132 -10.32 -31.80 -0.97
N GLY A 133 -11.12 -31.13 -0.11
CA GLY A 133 -10.72 -30.52 1.17
C GLY A 133 -10.19 -29.08 1.10
N LEU A 134 -10.20 -28.46 -0.08
CA LEU A 134 -9.68 -27.10 -0.34
C LEU A 134 -10.71 -25.99 -0.04
N VAL A 135 -11.98 -26.35 0.05
CA VAL A 135 -13.12 -25.50 0.45
C VAL A 135 -13.90 -26.22 1.54
N ARG A 136 -14.58 -25.47 2.41
CA ARG A 136 -15.57 -25.98 3.38
C ARG A 136 -16.89 -25.24 3.18
N GLN A 137 -18.02 -25.94 3.05
CA GLN A 137 -19.33 -25.32 3.24
C GLN A 137 -19.69 -25.24 4.72
N ASP A 138 -20.19 -24.10 5.15
CA ASP A 138 -20.85 -23.96 6.44
C ASP A 138 -22.27 -24.54 6.39
N ALA A 139 -22.61 -25.38 7.37
CA ALA A 139 -23.85 -26.15 7.37
C ALA A 139 -25.11 -25.26 7.53
N ALA A 140 -25.03 -24.23 8.38
CA ALA A 140 -26.16 -23.37 8.72
C ALA A 140 -26.37 -22.24 7.69
N SER A 141 -25.31 -21.49 7.37
CA SER A 141 -25.39 -20.35 6.44
C SER A 141 -25.30 -20.73 4.96
N ARG A 142 -24.89 -21.97 4.65
CA ARG A 142 -24.62 -22.48 3.30
C ARG A 142 -23.56 -21.67 2.53
N ARG A 143 -22.79 -20.80 3.22
CA ARG A 143 -21.62 -20.10 2.68
C ARG A 143 -20.41 -21.03 2.58
N TYR A 144 -19.42 -20.64 1.79
CA TYR A 144 -18.20 -21.40 1.55
C TYR A 144 -16.99 -20.59 1.97
N GLY A 145 -16.06 -21.21 2.70
CA GLY A 145 -14.75 -20.67 3.05
C GLY A 145 -13.62 -21.58 2.57
N LEU A 146 -12.36 -21.17 2.79
CA LEU A 146 -11.21 -22.04 2.53
C LEU A 146 -11.24 -23.27 3.46
N GLY A 147 -10.91 -24.43 2.89
CA GLY A 147 -10.85 -25.70 3.61
C GLY A 147 -9.48 -25.94 4.26
N PRO A 148 -9.39 -26.83 5.26
CA PRO A 148 -8.17 -27.03 6.05
C PRO A 148 -6.98 -27.54 5.21
N LYS A 149 -7.21 -28.21 4.07
CA LYS A 149 -6.13 -28.67 3.19
C LYS A 149 -5.38 -27.51 2.52
N THR A 150 -5.99 -26.35 2.39
CA THR A 150 -5.33 -25.13 1.87
C THR A 150 -4.21 -24.69 2.81
N LEU A 151 -4.36 -24.86 4.14
CA LEU A 151 -3.27 -24.68 5.09
C LEU A 151 -2.17 -25.73 4.89
N THR A 152 -2.51 -27.01 4.71
CA THR A 152 -1.53 -28.08 4.46
C THR A 152 -0.69 -27.83 3.22
N LEU A 153 -1.30 -27.35 2.13
CA LEU A 153 -0.58 -26.97 0.91
C LEU A 153 0.28 -25.71 1.13
N GLY A 154 -0.24 -24.72 1.86
CA GLY A 154 0.51 -23.52 2.23
C GLY A 154 1.78 -23.83 3.04
N MET A 155 1.67 -24.63 4.10
CA MET A 155 2.83 -25.04 4.90
C MET A 155 3.85 -25.83 4.06
N SER A 156 3.40 -26.82 3.28
CA SER A 156 4.31 -27.62 2.43
C SER A 156 4.98 -26.82 1.29
N TYR A 157 4.45 -25.63 0.96
CA TYR A 157 5.11 -24.65 0.10
C TYR A 157 6.10 -23.78 0.89
N LEU A 158 5.69 -23.22 2.02
CA LEU A 158 6.53 -22.41 2.93
C LEU A 158 7.80 -23.16 3.37
N ASP A 159 7.68 -24.45 3.70
CA ASP A 159 8.80 -25.37 4.03
C ASP A 159 9.90 -25.46 2.95
N ARG A 160 9.65 -24.91 1.76
CA ARG A 160 10.53 -24.95 0.58
C ARG A 160 10.95 -23.57 0.05
N ILE A 161 10.49 -22.47 0.65
CA ILE A 161 10.86 -21.12 0.21
C ILE A 161 12.23 -20.74 0.77
N ASP A 162 13.29 -21.05 0.03
CA ASP A 162 14.54 -20.30 0.19
C ASP A 162 14.39 -18.92 -0.48
N VAL A 163 14.11 -17.88 0.32
CA VAL A 163 14.01 -16.48 -0.14
C VAL A 163 15.24 -16.03 -0.91
N ARG A 164 16.43 -16.55 -0.58
CA ARG A 164 17.68 -16.22 -1.27
C ARG A 164 17.69 -16.76 -2.70
N SER A 165 17.30 -18.02 -2.91
CA SER A 165 17.16 -18.62 -4.26
C SER A 165 16.19 -17.83 -5.16
N GLN A 166 15.10 -17.30 -4.60
CA GLN A 166 14.09 -16.54 -5.34
C GLN A 166 14.54 -15.09 -5.60
N ALA A 167 15.25 -14.49 -4.64
CA ALA A 167 15.74 -13.13 -4.76
C ALA A 167 16.90 -12.98 -5.75
N LEU A 168 17.84 -13.93 -5.79
CA LEU A 168 19.10 -13.79 -6.53
C LEU A 168 18.94 -13.38 -8.01
N PRO A 169 18.04 -13.98 -8.84
CA PRO A 169 17.84 -13.55 -10.22
C PRO A 169 17.30 -12.12 -10.37
N HIS A 170 16.59 -11.62 -9.35
CA HIS A 170 16.06 -10.25 -9.31
C HIS A 170 17.13 -9.27 -8.82
N MET A 171 17.93 -9.66 -7.84
CA MET A 171 19.10 -8.90 -7.36
C MET A 171 20.14 -8.72 -8.47
N MET A 172 20.39 -9.75 -9.28
CA MET A 172 21.32 -9.67 -10.42
C MET A 172 20.86 -8.68 -11.49
N ARG A 173 19.56 -8.69 -11.84
CA ARG A 173 19.00 -7.69 -12.78
C ARG A 173 19.07 -6.28 -12.19
N LEU A 174 18.61 -6.08 -10.96
CA LEU A 174 18.64 -4.77 -10.31
C LEU A 174 20.06 -4.20 -10.16
N ARG A 175 21.08 -5.06 -9.95
CA ARG A 175 22.49 -4.66 -10.00
C ARG A 175 22.91 -4.27 -11.42
N ASP A 176 22.55 -5.06 -12.42
CA ASP A 176 22.89 -4.77 -13.82
C ASP A 176 22.20 -3.50 -14.36
N ASP A 177 21.02 -3.14 -13.84
CA ASP A 177 20.27 -1.94 -14.19
C ASP A 177 20.79 -0.65 -13.51
N LEU A 178 21.39 -0.76 -12.32
CA LEU A 178 21.82 0.39 -11.48
C LEU A 178 23.34 0.55 -11.28
N ASP A 179 24.11 -0.52 -11.50
CA ASP A 179 25.51 -0.76 -11.06
C ASP A 179 25.86 -0.42 -9.60
N GLU A 180 24.89 -0.53 -8.68
CA GLU A 180 25.12 -0.38 -7.24
C GLU A 180 24.95 -1.72 -6.51
N THR A 181 25.55 -1.89 -5.33
CA THR A 181 25.52 -3.17 -4.61
C THR A 181 24.12 -3.48 -4.08
N ILE A 182 23.59 -4.64 -4.44
CA ILE A 182 22.27 -5.13 -4.00
C ILE A 182 22.45 -6.17 -2.90
N ALA A 183 21.80 -5.98 -1.75
CA ALA A 183 21.86 -6.91 -0.62
C ALA A 183 20.47 -7.29 -0.10
N LEU A 184 20.35 -8.53 0.39
CA LEU A 184 19.15 -9.10 0.99
C LEU A 184 19.38 -9.34 2.49
N ALA A 185 18.55 -8.74 3.35
CA ALA A 185 18.63 -8.87 4.80
C ALA A 185 17.38 -9.50 5.42
N VAL A 186 17.56 -10.30 6.47
CA VAL A 186 16.48 -10.85 7.32
C VAL A 186 16.67 -10.39 8.78
N ARG A 187 15.59 -10.38 9.56
CA ARG A 187 15.66 -10.13 11.01
C ARG A 187 16.08 -11.42 11.74
N VAL A 188 17.04 -11.29 12.67
CA VAL A 188 17.44 -12.37 13.59
C VAL A 188 17.46 -11.77 15.00
N GLY A 189 16.36 -11.95 15.74
CA GLY A 189 16.15 -11.30 17.04
C GLY A 189 16.20 -9.78 16.94
N HIS A 190 17.13 -9.15 17.67
CA HIS A 190 17.36 -7.70 17.68
C HIS A 190 18.48 -7.25 16.73
N SER A 191 18.93 -8.14 15.84
CA SER A 191 19.86 -7.85 14.73
C SER A 191 19.20 -8.08 13.37
N ARG A 192 19.83 -7.56 12.32
CA ARG A 192 19.64 -8.08 10.95
C ARG A 192 20.87 -8.87 10.52
N VAL A 193 20.69 -9.82 9.60
CA VAL A 193 21.77 -10.54 8.93
C VAL A 193 21.57 -10.41 7.43
N TYR A 194 22.61 -10.05 6.68
CA TYR A 194 22.56 -10.15 5.21
C TYR A 194 22.77 -11.61 4.81
N VAL A 195 21.86 -12.17 4.01
CA VAL A 195 21.86 -13.58 3.60
C VAL A 195 22.27 -13.78 2.14
N GLU A 196 22.23 -12.72 1.32
CA GLU A 196 22.77 -12.71 -0.04
C GLU A 196 23.19 -11.30 -0.44
N GLN A 197 24.19 -11.18 -1.33
CA GLN A 197 24.65 -9.91 -1.87
C GLN A 197 25.20 -10.05 -3.31
N VAL A 198 24.67 -9.23 -4.23
CA VAL A 198 25.22 -9.04 -5.57
C VAL A 198 25.95 -7.70 -5.61
N GLU A 199 27.27 -7.75 -5.65
CA GLU A 199 28.12 -6.56 -5.65
C GLU A 199 28.02 -5.75 -6.96
N SER A 200 28.17 -4.43 -6.86
CA SER A 200 28.47 -3.55 -7.99
C SER A 200 29.68 -4.04 -8.80
N ARG A 201 29.66 -3.78 -10.12
CA ARG A 201 30.78 -4.03 -11.04
C ARG A 201 31.84 -2.94 -10.95
N SER A 202 31.51 -1.77 -10.40
CA SER A 202 32.43 -0.66 -10.15
C SER A 202 33.52 -1.01 -9.11
N GLY A 203 34.72 -0.44 -9.30
CA GLY A 203 35.92 -0.78 -8.52
C GLY A 203 35.91 -0.27 -7.07
N LEU A 204 35.19 0.83 -6.81
CA LEU A 204 34.84 1.31 -5.47
C LEU A 204 33.33 1.12 -5.30
N LYS A 205 32.93 0.48 -4.21
CA LYS A 205 31.55 0.02 -3.99
C LYS A 205 31.25 -0.17 -2.51
N ALA A 206 29.99 -0.03 -2.13
CA ALA A 206 29.52 -0.46 -0.82
C ALA A 206 29.55 -2.00 -0.72
N LYS A 207 29.88 -2.53 0.46
CA LYS A 207 29.90 -3.97 0.76
C LYS A 207 29.48 -4.23 2.20
N ALA A 208 28.56 -5.15 2.40
CA ALA A 208 28.31 -5.79 3.68
C ALA A 208 28.94 -7.19 3.73
N GLU A 209 29.01 -7.77 4.92
CA GLU A 209 29.42 -9.15 5.14
C GLU A 209 28.17 -10.04 5.26
N VAL A 210 28.01 -10.96 4.30
CA VAL A 210 26.97 -11.99 4.34
C VAL A 210 27.22 -12.91 5.54
N GLY A 211 26.17 -13.23 6.30
CA GLY A 211 26.23 -14.00 7.53
C GLY A 211 26.59 -13.19 8.80
N ARG A 212 27.11 -11.96 8.68
CA ARG A 212 27.42 -11.13 9.84
C ARG A 212 26.16 -10.45 10.42
N PRO A 213 25.95 -10.43 11.75
CA PRO A 213 24.90 -9.63 12.38
C PRO A 213 25.25 -8.13 12.40
N TYR A 214 24.27 -7.31 12.08
CA TYR A 214 24.31 -5.84 12.16
C TYR A 214 23.15 -5.33 13.03
N PRO A 215 23.29 -4.18 13.73
CA PRO A 215 22.23 -3.62 14.56
C PRO A 215 20.94 -3.37 13.76
N LEU A 216 19.80 -3.84 14.28
CA LEU A 216 18.52 -3.77 13.58
C LEU A 216 17.99 -2.32 13.44
N TRP A 217 18.43 -1.40 14.31
CA TRP A 217 18.04 0.02 14.25
C TRP A 217 18.82 0.87 13.23
N ALA A 218 20.03 0.45 12.84
CA ALA A 218 20.95 1.29 12.06
C ALA A 218 20.74 1.16 10.54
N GLY A 219 20.30 2.22 9.86
CA GLY A 219 20.20 2.24 8.39
C GLY A 219 18.94 1.59 7.79
N ALA A 220 18.78 1.77 6.47
CA ALA A 220 17.51 1.60 5.76
C ALA A 220 16.93 0.18 5.85
N ALA A 221 17.73 -0.86 5.61
CA ALA A 221 17.28 -2.25 5.71
C ALA A 221 16.77 -2.60 7.12
N GLY A 222 17.38 -2.03 8.16
CA GLY A 222 16.93 -2.17 9.55
C GLY A 222 15.57 -1.52 9.79
N ARG A 223 15.39 -0.27 9.37
CA ARG A 223 14.11 0.44 9.47
C ARG A 223 12.98 -0.24 8.69
N VAL A 224 13.26 -0.84 7.52
CA VAL A 224 12.26 -1.63 6.77
C VAL A 224 11.78 -2.83 7.58
N LEU A 225 12.71 -3.58 8.19
CA LEU A 225 12.38 -4.71 9.06
C LEU A 225 11.58 -4.26 10.30
N LEU A 226 11.98 -3.16 10.94
CA LEU A 226 11.28 -2.59 12.12
C LEU A 226 9.90 -2.00 11.78
N ALA A 227 9.74 -1.36 10.63
CA ALA A 227 8.45 -0.88 10.11
C ALA A 227 7.47 -2.01 9.85
N SER A 228 7.98 -3.20 9.51
CA SER A 228 7.18 -4.40 9.27
C SER A 228 6.70 -5.09 10.55
N LEU A 229 7.21 -4.72 11.73
CA LEU A 229 6.82 -5.34 13.00
C LEU A 229 5.45 -4.85 13.49
N PRO A 230 4.67 -5.73 14.17
CA PRO A 230 3.59 -5.32 15.05
C PRO A 230 4.04 -4.27 16.06
N ARG A 231 3.11 -3.42 16.51
CA ARG A 231 3.43 -2.31 17.42
C ARG A 231 4.00 -2.81 18.75
N GLU A 232 3.53 -3.94 19.20
CA GLU A 232 3.88 -4.60 20.46
C GLU A 232 5.29 -5.18 20.41
N GLU A 233 5.69 -5.77 19.27
CA GLU A 233 7.09 -6.20 19.05
C GLU A 233 8.04 -5.01 18.91
N LEU A 234 7.62 -3.95 18.21
CA LEU A 234 8.42 -2.73 18.11
C LEU A 234 8.66 -2.09 19.48
N ILE A 235 7.64 -2.04 20.34
CA ILE A 235 7.78 -1.53 21.72
C ILE A 235 8.78 -2.39 22.52
N ARG A 236 8.68 -3.72 22.46
CA ARG A 236 9.65 -4.63 23.12
C ARG A 236 11.07 -4.38 22.64
N PHE A 237 11.30 -4.37 21.33
CA PHE A 237 12.60 -4.04 20.74
C PHE A 237 13.17 -2.73 21.27
N THR A 238 12.36 -1.68 21.41
CA THR A 238 12.83 -0.38 21.92
C THR A 238 13.16 -0.38 23.42
N LEU A 239 12.47 -1.21 24.22
CA LEU A 239 12.78 -1.40 25.64
C LEU A 239 14.06 -2.24 25.84
N ASP A 240 14.21 -3.31 25.05
CA ASP A 240 15.32 -4.26 25.17
C ASP A 240 16.66 -3.71 24.64
N VAL A 241 16.62 -2.76 23.70
CA VAL A 241 17.82 -2.10 23.13
C VAL A 241 18.27 -0.90 23.98
N GLY A 242 17.33 -0.10 24.48
CA GLY A 242 17.59 1.10 25.28
C GLY A 242 18.28 2.26 24.53
N ASP A 243 18.26 3.46 25.13
CA ASP A 243 18.84 4.66 24.50
C ASP A 243 20.36 4.60 24.28
N ALA A 244 21.08 3.83 25.10
CA ALA A 244 22.54 3.75 25.08
C ALA A 244 23.13 3.11 23.81
N ALA A 245 22.32 2.42 22.99
CA ALA A 245 22.77 1.78 21.76
C ALA A 245 22.96 2.76 20.58
N PHE A 246 22.22 3.88 20.55
CA PHE A 246 22.08 4.77 19.39
C PHE A 246 23.29 5.71 19.22
N THR A 247 24.45 5.14 18.89
CA THR A 247 25.74 5.84 18.95
C THR A 247 26.15 6.51 17.62
N HIS A 248 26.35 7.82 17.68
CA HIS A 248 27.10 8.68 16.73
C HIS A 248 26.72 8.69 15.23
N VAL A 249 25.76 7.90 14.76
CA VAL A 249 25.19 8.05 13.41
C VAL A 249 23.68 7.86 13.46
N THR A 250 22.97 8.68 12.68
CA THR A 250 21.51 8.91 12.75
C THR A 250 20.68 7.62 12.69
N PRO A 251 19.59 7.48 13.46
CA PRO A 251 18.98 8.46 14.38
C PRO A 251 19.65 8.50 15.77
N PRO A 252 19.92 9.71 16.34
CA PRO A 252 20.61 9.86 17.62
C PRO A 252 19.71 9.68 18.87
N THR A 253 18.42 9.35 18.70
CA THR A 253 17.47 9.13 19.80
C THR A 253 16.41 8.10 19.41
N LEU A 254 15.84 7.41 20.40
CA LEU A 254 14.68 6.52 20.23
C LEU A 254 13.50 7.20 19.53
N ASN A 255 13.17 8.45 19.90
CA ASN A 255 12.09 9.20 19.26
C ASN A 255 12.38 9.49 17.77
N GLY A 256 13.64 9.77 17.41
CA GLY A 256 14.07 9.91 16.02
C GLY A 256 13.91 8.61 15.24
N LEU A 257 14.28 7.46 15.84
CA LEU A 257 14.10 6.15 15.24
C LEU A 257 12.62 5.82 14.99
N LEU A 258 11.76 6.02 15.99
CA LEU A 258 10.32 5.79 15.89
C LEU A 258 9.67 6.65 14.79
N ALA A 259 10.06 7.93 14.68
CA ALA A 259 9.58 8.81 13.62
C ALA A 259 10.00 8.33 12.22
N GLN A 260 11.25 7.90 12.05
CA GLN A 260 11.75 7.36 10.78
C GLN A 260 11.12 6.00 10.42
N ILE A 261 10.78 5.16 11.41
CA ILE A 261 10.07 3.89 11.22
C ILE A 261 8.63 4.15 10.74
N GLU A 262 7.92 5.10 11.34
CA GLU A 262 6.55 5.42 10.91
C GLU A 262 6.52 6.07 9.53
N GLU A 263 7.50 6.93 9.20
CA GLU A 263 7.67 7.45 7.84
C GLU A 263 8.03 6.34 6.84
N THR A 264 8.81 5.32 7.26
CA THR A 264 9.08 4.12 6.45
C THR A 264 7.80 3.32 6.18
N ARG A 265 6.94 3.12 7.20
CA ARG A 265 5.60 2.51 7.00
C ARG A 265 4.75 3.31 6.01
N ARG A 266 4.74 4.64 6.12
CA ARG A 266 3.95 5.54 5.28
C ARG A 266 4.42 5.58 3.82
N ARG A 267 5.74 5.48 3.58
CA ARG A 267 6.33 5.48 2.22
C ARG A 267 6.41 4.09 1.59
N GLY A 268 6.50 3.03 2.38
CA GLY A 268 6.78 1.67 1.93
C GLY A 268 8.26 1.37 1.64
N TYR A 269 9.17 2.32 1.88
CA TYR A 269 10.62 2.20 1.70
C TYR A 269 11.36 3.12 2.68
N ALA A 270 12.66 2.87 2.89
CA ALA A 270 13.54 3.70 3.72
C ALA A 270 14.76 4.20 2.93
N TRP A 271 15.21 5.42 3.25
CA TRP A 271 16.50 5.98 2.82
C TRP A 271 17.41 6.18 4.03
N ALA A 272 18.70 5.85 3.88
CA ALA A 272 19.75 6.04 4.88
C ALA A 272 20.94 6.77 4.27
N PHE A 273 21.37 7.83 4.94
CA PHE A 273 22.51 8.64 4.56
C PHE A 273 23.63 8.41 5.58
N GLU A 274 24.61 7.55 5.24
CA GLU A 274 25.78 7.19 6.05
C GLU A 274 25.53 6.45 7.38
N GLU A 275 24.26 6.23 7.75
CA GLU A 275 23.81 5.73 9.05
C GLU A 275 24.39 4.37 9.49
N ALA A 276 24.48 3.40 8.58
CA ALA A 276 25.02 2.07 8.90
C ALA A 276 26.54 1.98 8.65
N MET A 277 27.09 2.90 7.86
CA MET A 277 28.48 2.92 7.42
C MET A 277 28.77 4.30 6.79
N ARG A 278 29.77 5.01 7.34
CA ARG A 278 30.26 6.28 6.76
C ARG A 278 30.73 6.08 5.31
N GLY A 279 30.53 7.10 4.49
CA GLY A 279 30.80 7.08 3.06
C GLY A 279 29.82 6.27 2.20
N VAL A 280 28.69 5.77 2.75
CA VAL A 280 27.73 4.91 2.03
C VAL A 280 26.29 5.36 2.23
N HIS A 281 25.57 5.51 1.13
CA HIS A 281 24.12 5.72 1.10
C HIS A 281 23.39 4.41 0.77
N THR A 282 22.18 4.24 1.31
CA THR A 282 21.37 3.02 1.11
C THR A 282 19.89 3.34 1.00
N VAL A 283 19.22 2.79 -0.02
CA VAL A 283 17.75 2.73 -0.11
C VAL A 283 17.29 1.28 0.07
N ALA A 284 16.23 1.05 0.84
CA ALA A 284 15.72 -0.29 1.14
C ALA A 284 14.19 -0.39 1.00
N ALA A 285 13.72 -1.56 0.57
CA ALA A 285 12.31 -1.92 0.37
C ALA A 285 11.98 -3.28 1.03
N PRO A 286 10.75 -3.49 1.51
CA PRO A 286 10.31 -4.75 2.07
C PRO A 286 10.06 -5.79 0.98
N ILE A 287 10.50 -7.03 1.23
CA ILE A 287 10.00 -8.24 0.58
C ILE A 287 9.21 -9.02 1.63
N PRO A 288 7.87 -8.93 1.64
CA PRO A 288 7.05 -9.87 2.39
C PRO A 288 7.30 -11.31 1.93
N ILE A 289 7.45 -12.22 2.89
CA ILE A 289 7.63 -13.67 2.66
C ILE A 289 6.36 -14.41 3.14
N SER A 290 5.83 -13.99 4.30
CA SER A 290 4.63 -14.58 4.90
C SER A 290 3.83 -13.52 5.67
N MET A 291 2.74 -13.93 6.32
CA MET A 291 1.90 -13.06 7.15
C MET A 291 2.64 -12.37 8.31
N SER A 292 3.80 -12.89 8.73
CA SER A 292 4.59 -12.39 9.87
C SER A 292 6.08 -12.21 9.56
N GLU A 293 6.53 -12.54 8.35
CA GLU A 293 7.94 -12.52 7.99
C GLU A 293 8.18 -11.65 6.75
N VAL A 294 9.14 -10.74 6.88
CA VAL A 294 9.54 -9.76 5.87
C VAL A 294 11.06 -9.72 5.83
N ALA A 295 11.64 -9.83 4.64
CA ALA A 295 13.03 -9.49 4.38
C ALA A 295 13.14 -8.04 3.88
N ALA A 296 14.34 -7.47 3.90
CA ALA A 296 14.63 -6.18 3.29
C ALA A 296 15.58 -6.34 2.10
N LEU A 297 15.18 -5.86 0.94
CA LEU A 297 16.04 -5.67 -0.23
C LEU A 297 16.63 -4.26 -0.17
N SER A 298 17.92 -4.10 -0.43
CA SER A 298 18.56 -2.79 -0.39
C SER A 298 19.57 -2.56 -1.52
N VAL A 299 19.56 -1.35 -2.09
CA VAL A 299 20.61 -0.81 -2.97
C VAL A 299 21.54 0.05 -2.12
N SER A 300 22.85 -0.19 -2.17
CA SER A 300 23.86 0.59 -1.46
C SER A 300 25.00 1.02 -2.38
N GLY A 301 25.37 2.30 -2.30
CA GLY A 301 26.41 2.91 -3.10
C GLY A 301 27.22 3.96 -2.33
N PRO A 302 28.46 4.28 -2.74
CA PRO A 302 29.25 5.34 -2.11
C PRO A 302 28.56 6.71 -2.15
N SER A 303 28.58 7.43 -1.03
CA SER A 303 27.87 8.72 -0.87
C SER A 303 28.37 9.83 -1.80
N THR A 304 29.57 9.66 -2.37
CA THR A 304 30.19 10.55 -3.36
C THR A 304 29.50 10.59 -4.73
N TRP A 305 28.64 9.63 -5.05
CA TRP A 305 27.83 9.66 -6.28
C TRP A 305 26.43 9.04 -6.14
N PHE A 306 26.19 8.16 -5.16
CA PHE A 306 24.86 7.62 -4.87
C PHE A 306 24.06 8.62 -4.02
N ASP A 307 23.88 9.83 -4.57
CA ASP A 307 23.21 10.97 -3.93
C ASP A 307 21.69 10.81 -3.80
N GLU A 308 21.00 11.80 -3.24
CA GLU A 308 19.54 11.76 -3.08
C GLU A 308 18.79 11.61 -4.43
N SER A 309 19.34 12.13 -5.53
CA SER A 309 18.74 11.94 -6.87
C SER A 309 18.86 10.49 -7.29
N ARG A 310 20.07 9.90 -7.21
CA ARG A 310 20.27 8.48 -7.54
C ARG A 310 19.48 7.55 -6.64
N MET A 311 19.39 7.83 -5.34
CA MET A 311 18.56 7.06 -4.41
C MET A 311 17.07 7.12 -4.77
N LYS A 312 16.58 8.30 -5.16
CA LYS A 312 15.21 8.50 -5.63
C LYS A 312 14.93 7.74 -6.93
N ASP A 313 15.83 7.83 -7.90
CA ASP A 313 15.69 7.13 -9.18
C ASP A 313 15.77 5.60 -9.00
N ALA A 314 16.64 5.11 -8.13
CA ALA A 314 16.73 3.70 -7.74
C ALA A 314 15.53 3.19 -6.92
N THR A 315 14.76 4.07 -6.27
CA THR A 315 13.63 3.67 -5.40
C THR A 315 12.53 2.94 -6.18
N GLY A 316 12.23 3.36 -7.42
CA GLY A 316 11.23 2.71 -8.28
C GLY A 316 11.61 1.27 -8.63
N PRO A 317 12.74 1.05 -9.34
CA PRO A 317 13.24 -0.28 -9.69
C PRO A 317 13.42 -1.21 -8.48
N LEU A 318 13.86 -0.68 -7.33
CA LEU A 318 13.95 -1.45 -6.10
C LEU A 318 12.58 -1.96 -5.62
N MET A 319 11.57 -1.09 -5.59
CA MET A 319 10.21 -1.46 -5.17
C MET A 319 9.57 -2.46 -6.14
N ASP A 320 9.85 -2.36 -7.44
CA ASP A 320 9.41 -3.33 -8.44
C ASP A 320 10.12 -4.67 -8.30
N ALA A 321 11.43 -4.67 -8.08
CA ALA A 321 12.19 -5.89 -7.79
C ALA A 321 11.68 -6.58 -6.51
N ALA A 322 11.47 -5.84 -5.43
CA ALA A 322 10.98 -6.37 -4.17
C ALA A 322 9.57 -6.97 -4.29
N ARG A 323 8.65 -6.27 -4.97
CA ARG A 323 7.31 -6.80 -5.30
C ARG A 323 7.37 -8.06 -6.16
N ALA A 324 8.29 -8.11 -7.13
CA ALA A 324 8.44 -9.26 -8.01
C ALA A 324 8.97 -10.51 -7.28
N ILE A 325 9.89 -10.34 -6.30
CA ILE A 325 10.38 -11.43 -5.44
C ILE A 325 9.28 -11.91 -4.48
N SER A 326 8.56 -10.98 -3.84
CA SER A 326 7.38 -11.30 -3.02
C SER A 326 6.36 -12.12 -3.82
N SER A 327 6.10 -11.72 -5.07
CA SER A 327 5.16 -12.40 -5.97
C SER A 327 5.64 -13.79 -6.42
N SER A 328 6.95 -14.02 -6.62
CA SER A 328 7.47 -15.36 -6.92
C SER A 328 7.40 -16.31 -5.73
N MET A 329 7.36 -15.75 -4.50
CA MET A 329 7.08 -16.46 -3.25
C MET A 329 5.56 -16.53 -2.94
N GLY A 330 4.70 -16.24 -3.91
CA GLY A 330 3.24 -16.38 -3.79
C GLY A 330 2.55 -15.30 -2.95
N TYR A 331 3.27 -14.24 -2.53
CA TYR A 331 2.73 -13.20 -1.65
C TYR A 331 2.61 -11.85 -2.39
N THR A 332 1.40 -11.30 -2.45
CA THR A 332 1.06 -10.10 -3.24
C THR A 332 0.57 -8.90 -2.40
N ASN A 333 0.39 -9.09 -1.10
CA ASN A 333 -0.14 -8.07 -0.20
C ASN A 333 0.95 -7.03 0.16
N PRO A 334 0.66 -5.72 0.24
CA PRO A 334 1.59 -4.73 0.77
C PRO A 334 1.97 -4.98 2.24
N LEU A 335 2.88 -4.16 2.78
CA LEU A 335 3.09 -4.06 4.22
C LEU A 335 1.76 -3.87 4.97
N PRO A 336 1.60 -4.42 6.19
CA PRO A 336 0.46 -4.10 7.05
C PRO A 336 0.34 -2.58 7.21
N SER A 337 -0.72 -2.01 6.63
CA SER A 337 -0.96 -0.58 6.72
C SER A 337 -1.22 -0.21 8.18
N ALA A 338 -0.61 0.89 8.64
CA ALA A 338 -0.84 1.41 9.98
C ALA A 338 -2.35 1.55 10.20
N GLY A 339 -2.86 0.86 11.23
CA GLY A 339 -4.27 0.49 11.34
C GLY A 339 -5.20 1.68 11.14
N LYS A 340 -6.26 1.49 10.33
CA LYS A 340 -7.36 2.46 10.25
C LYS A 340 -7.85 2.72 11.67
N ARG A 341 -7.90 4.00 12.04
CA ARG A 341 -8.58 4.43 13.26
C ARG A 341 -10.07 4.32 13.00
N GLU A 342 -10.71 3.38 13.67
CA GLU A 342 -12.13 3.46 14.03
C GLU A 342 -12.30 4.42 15.23
#